data_AF-A0A4P9UIA7-F1
#
_entry.id   AF-A0A4P9UIA7-F1
#
_cell.length_a   1.000
_cell.length_b   1.000
_cell.length_c   1.000
_cell.angle_alpha   90.00
_cell.angle_beta   90.00
_cell.angle_gamma   90.00
#
_symmetry.space_group_name_H-M   'P 1'
#
loop_
_entity.id
_entity.type
_entity.pdbx_description
1 polymer ?
#
loop_
_entity_poly.entity_id
_entity_poly.type
_entity_poly.pdbx_seq_one_letter_code
_entity_poly.pdbx_strand_id
1 'polypeptide(L)' 'MPVEGSDELKQTNEIGMFIPVIDTLADIADKTITGDALLTQRKLAHYLVEDRQAHYVFTAKDNQPTVAQDISPGL' A
#
# COMPACT_ATOMS: atom_id res chain seq x y z
N MET A 1 9.95 -4.38 21.40
CA MET A 1 10.21 -3.01 20.93
C MET A 1 11.08 -3.13 19.68
N PRO A 2 10.76 -2.45 18.57
CA PRO A 2 11.56 -2.53 17.35
C PRO A 2 12.99 -1.99 17.59
N VAL A 3 14.01 -2.61 17.00
CA VAL A 3 15.43 -2.23 17.16
C VAL A 3 15.88 -1.29 16.05
N GLU A 4 16.62 -0.23 16.39
CA GLU A 4 17.07 0.80 15.45
C GLU A 4 17.78 0.18 14.22
N GLY A 5 17.28 0.49 13.01
CA GLY A 5 17.78 -0.08 11.75
C GLY A 5 17.16 -1.40 11.30
N SER A 6 16.23 -2.00 12.06
CA SER A 6 15.54 -3.25 11.67
C SER A 6 14.64 -3.08 10.46
N ASP A 7 14.34 -4.21 9.80
CA ASP A 7 13.37 -4.23 8.70
C ASP A 7 11.96 -3.87 9.16
N GLU A 8 11.55 -4.24 10.37
CA GLU A 8 10.26 -3.83 10.95
C GLU A 8 10.14 -2.31 11.15
N LEU A 9 11.23 -1.65 11.59
CA LEU A 9 11.26 -0.19 11.70
C LEU A 9 11.21 0.46 10.33
N LYS A 10 11.99 -0.02 9.36
CA LYS A 10 11.98 0.49 7.98
C LYS A 10 10.59 0.35 7.37
N GLN A 11 9.95 -0.80 7.54
CA GLN A 11 8.59 -1.06 7.08
C GLN A 11 7.58 -0.07 7.66
N THR A 12 7.65 0.16 8.98
CA THR A 12 6.76 1.11 9.66
C THR A 12 6.95 2.54 9.14
N ASN A 13 8.21 2.92 8.88
CA ASN A 13 8.54 4.23 8.33
C ASN A 13 8.05 4.40 6.89
N GLU A 14 8.20 3.38 6.04
CA GLU A 14 7.73 3.41 4.64
C GLU A 14 6.20 3.52 4.55
N ILE A 15 5.45 2.75 5.34
CA ILE A 15 3.98 2.87 5.41
C ILE A 15 3.58 4.27 5.88
N GLY A 16 4.27 4.79 6.91
CA GLY A 16 4.00 6.13 7.45
C GLY A 16 4.30 7.27 6.46
N MET A 17 5.32 7.09 5.61
CA MET A 17 5.76 8.10 4.64
C MET A 17 5.00 8.08 3.32
N PHE A 18 4.23 7.02 3.04
CA PHE A 18 3.50 6.90 1.77
C PHE A 18 2.61 8.11 1.48
N ILE A 19 1.69 8.46 2.40
CA ILE A 19 0.77 9.60 2.21
C ILE A 19 1.54 10.92 2.07
N PRO A 20 2.50 11.26 2.96
CA PRO A 20 3.32 12.45 2.79
C PRO A 20 4.00 12.57 1.42
N VAL A 21 4.49 11.47 0.86
CA VAL A 21 5.10 11.46 -0.47
C VAL A 21 4.06 11.73 -1.56
N ILE A 22 2.91 11.05 -1.50
CA ILE A 22 1.84 11.21 -2.50
C ILE A 22 1.18 12.60 -2.43
N ASP A 23 1.16 13.26 -1.27
CA ASP A 23 0.69 14.64 -1.13
C ASP A 23 1.59 15.66 -1.86
N THR A 24 2.86 15.31 -2.15
CA THR A 24 3.73 16.17 -2.97
C THR A 24 3.36 16.16 -4.46
N LEU A 25 2.58 15.17 -4.89
CA LEU A 25 2.12 15.03 -6.27
C LEU A 25 0.77 15.75 -6.41
N ALA A 26 0.77 16.86 -7.14
CA ALA A 26 -0.39 17.74 -7.26
C ALA A 26 -1.59 17.08 -7.97
N ASP A 27 -1.34 16.31 -9.03
CA ASP A 27 -2.40 15.70 -9.84
C ASP A 27 -2.12 14.22 -10.08
N ILE A 28 -2.87 13.37 -9.37
CA ILE A 28 -2.82 11.91 -9.49
C ILE A 28 -4.18 11.30 -9.81
N ALA A 29 -5.20 12.12 -10.09
CA ALA A 29 -6.50 11.62 -10.48
C ALA A 29 -6.37 10.82 -11.79
N ASP A 30 -7.10 9.70 -11.86
CA ASP A 30 -7.03 8.73 -12.96
C ASP A 30 -5.62 8.15 -13.24
N LYS A 31 -4.67 8.33 -12.31
CA LYS A 31 -3.34 7.70 -12.40
C LYS A 31 -3.29 6.42 -11.60
N THR A 32 -2.50 5.47 -12.07
CA THR A 32 -2.24 4.21 -11.36
C THR A 32 -0.96 4.34 -10.54
N ILE A 33 -1.10 4.21 -9.22
CA ILE A 33 0.04 4.13 -8.30
C ILE A 33 0.41 2.66 -8.08
N THR A 34 1.65 2.31 -8.40
CA THR A 34 2.19 0.96 -8.17
C THR A 34 3.06 0.95 -6.92
N GLY A 35 2.94 -0.09 -6.10
CA GLY A 35 3.68 -0.23 -4.86
C GLY A 35 3.90 -1.68 -4.49
N ASP A 36 4.87 -1.94 -3.62
CA ASP A 36 5.12 -3.29 -3.14
C ASP A 36 4.04 -3.77 -2.14
N ALA A 37 4.17 -5.02 -1.70
CA ALA A 37 3.19 -5.67 -0.83
C ALA A 37 3.06 -5.08 0.58
N LEU A 38 4.05 -4.33 1.06
CA LEU A 38 3.97 -3.66 2.35
C LEU A 38 2.89 -2.58 2.37
N LEU A 39 2.66 -1.96 1.20
CA LEU A 39 1.70 -0.87 0.98
C LEU A 39 0.28 -1.39 0.74
N THR A 40 0.07 -2.70 0.68
CA THR A 40 -1.25 -3.35 0.61
C THR A 40 -2.01 -3.21 1.93
N GLN A 41 -2.43 -1.97 2.24
CA GLN A 41 -3.08 -1.54 3.46
C GLN A 41 -4.43 -0.88 3.11
N ARG A 42 -5.50 -1.27 3.79
CA ARG A 42 -6.87 -0.73 3.53
C ARG A 42 -6.91 0.80 3.59
N LYS A 43 -6.19 1.41 4.54
CA LYS A 43 -6.10 2.86 4.68
C LYS A 43 -5.49 3.54 3.45
N LEU A 44 -4.46 2.95 2.86
CA LEU A 44 -3.79 3.50 1.68
C LEU A 44 -4.66 3.32 0.43
N ALA A 45 -5.35 2.19 0.30
CA ALA A 45 -6.32 1.95 -0.77
C ALA A 45 -7.48 2.97 -0.74
N HIS A 46 -8.08 3.20 0.43
CA HIS A 46 -9.14 4.21 0.61
C HIS A 46 -8.63 5.61 0.26
N TYR A 47 -7.46 6.00 0.77
CA TYR A 47 -6.86 7.30 0.47
C TYR A 47 -6.65 7.50 -1.05
N LEU A 48 -6.11 6.50 -1.75
CA LEU A 48 -5.88 6.62 -3.19
C LEU A 48 -7.20 6.71 -3.98
N VAL A 49 -8.16 5.82 -3.70
CA VAL A 49 -9.39 5.72 -4.49
C VAL A 49 -10.39 6.79 -4.11
N GLU A 50 -10.72 6.92 -2.83
CA GLU A 50 -11.80 7.78 -2.37
C GLU A 50 -11.35 9.24 -2.24
N ASP A 51 -10.19 9.49 -1.63
CA ASP A 51 -9.74 10.87 -1.36
C ASP A 51 -9.02 11.49 -2.57
N ARG A 52 -8.25 10.70 -3.32
CA ARG A 52 -7.40 11.18 -4.42
C ARG A 52 -7.89 10.82 -5.82
N GLN A 53 -8.96 10.03 -5.95
CA GLN A 53 -9.52 9.59 -7.25
C GLN A 53 -8.47 8.91 -8.15
N ALA A 54 -7.52 8.21 -7.55
CA ALA A 54 -6.46 7.46 -8.20
C ALA A 54 -6.74 5.96 -8.18
N HIS A 55 -6.04 5.21 -9.03
CA HIS A 55 -6.04 3.76 -9.04
C HIS A 55 -4.77 3.22 -8.37
N TYR A 56 -4.78 1.95 -7.95
CA TYR A 56 -3.60 1.31 -7.40
C TYR A 56 -3.42 -0.11 -7.91
N VAL A 57 -2.15 -0.54 -7.99
CA VAL A 57 -1.76 -1.94 -8.18
C VAL A 57 -0.68 -2.26 -7.15
N PHE A 58 -1.05 -3.05 -6.15
CA PHE A 58 -0.15 -3.53 -5.11
C PHE A 58 0.00 -5.03 -5.16
N THR A 59 1.16 -5.53 -4.76
CA THR A 59 1.41 -6.96 -4.68
C THR A 59 0.73 -7.55 -3.45
N ALA A 60 -0.05 -8.61 -3.62
CA ALA A 60 -0.49 -9.41 -2.49
C ALA A 60 0.61 -10.43 -2.13
N LYS A 61 0.88 -10.59 -0.84
CA LYS A 61 1.77 -11.65 -0.33
C LYS A 61 0.94 -12.68 0.43
N ASP A 62 1.43 -13.91 0.49
CA ASP A 62 0.76 -15.05 1.13
C ASP A 62 0.57 -14.88 2.64
N ASN A 63 1.23 -13.89 3.25
CA ASN A 63 1.03 -13.51 4.64
C ASN A 63 -0.29 -12.74 4.89
N GLN A 64 -1.04 -12.40 3.83
CA GLN A 64 -2.40 -11.86 3.90
C GLN A 64 -3.40 -12.93 3.38
N PRO A 65 -3.83 -13.88 4.23
CA PRO A 65 -4.54 -15.08 3.79
C PRO A 65 -5.88 -14.78 3.11
N THR A 66 -6.62 -13.77 3.56
CA THR A 66 -7.88 -13.36 2.93
C THR A 66 -7.68 -12.73 1.57
N VAL A 67 -6.68 -11.85 1.40
CA VAL A 67 -6.38 -11.24 0.10
C VAL A 67 -5.88 -12.30 -0.88
N ALA A 68 -5.02 -13.22 -0.43
CA ALA A 68 -4.55 -14.33 -1.24
C ALA A 68 -5.70 -15.24 -1.69
N GLN A 69 -6.68 -15.52 -0.81
CA GLN A 69 -7.89 -16.26 -1.17
C GLN A 69 -8.73 -15.53 -2.22
N ASP A 70 -8.97 -14.23 -2.04
CA ASP A 70 -9.83 -13.44 -2.94
C ASP A 70 -9.28 -13.31 -4.37
N ILE A 71 -7.95 -13.34 -4.53
CA ILE A 71 -7.27 -13.21 -5.83
C ILE A 71 -6.81 -14.54 -6.43
N SER A 72 -6.92 -15.64 -5.67
CA SER A 72 -6.56 -16.96 -6.18
C SER A 72 -7.63 -17.42 -7.16
N PRO A 73 -7.28 -17.80 -8.41
CA PRO A 73 -8.23 -18.45 -9.30
C PRO A 73 -8.64 -19.77 -8.65
N GLY A 74 -9.93 -19.88 -8.31
CA GLY A 74 -10.47 -20.92 -7.44
C GLY A 74 -9.98 -22.34 -7.77
N LEU A 75 -9.61 -23.07 -6.71
CA LEU A 75 -9.46 -24.53 -6.71
C LEU A 75 -10.70 -25.18 -6.12
#